data_AF-A0A2E5RND3-F1
#
_entry.id   AF-A0A2E5RND3-F1
#
_cell.length_a   1.000
_cell.length_b   1.000
_cell.length_c   1.000
_cell.angle_alpha   90.00
_cell.angle_beta   90.00
_cell.angle_gamma   90.00
#
_symmetry.space_group_name_H-M   'P 1'
#
loop_
_entity.id
_entity.type
_entity.pdbx_description
1 polymer ?
#
loop_
_entity_poly.entity_id
_entity_poly.type
_entity_poly.pdbx_seq_one_letter_code
_entity_poly.pdbx_strand_id
1 'polypeptide(L)'
;MPKISAAIITFNEEKNIERCIKSLVEVSDEVIVVDSGSTDSTIEIANNLGAKVIFNKFEGHIQQKNFAITQTSNDWVISLDADEALSNELKSSILKSKENLFGDGYKFNRLTNYCGKWIKHCGWYPDTKIRLFRKGKGTWGGKNPHDKYILSNGDAIHLKGDILHYTFYEVKEHKAQIEKFSNIAAQSLFELNKKSSWSLIIVKTVFKFIRNYFLKLGFMDGITGFHICRLSAHATYLRYYKLLKLQKGHE
;
A
#
# COMPACT_ATOMS: atom_id res chain seq x y z
N MET A 1 15.62 -21.12 14.86
CA MET A 1 14.96 -20.45 13.72
C MET A 1 15.35 -18.97 13.74
N PRO A 2 15.63 -18.35 12.59
CA PRO A 2 15.75 -16.90 12.46
C PRO A 2 14.57 -16.17 13.13
N LYS A 3 14.88 -15.12 13.89
CA LYS A 3 13.85 -14.28 14.51
C LYS A 3 13.40 -13.19 13.55
N ILE A 4 12.11 -12.87 13.56
CA ILE A 4 11.48 -11.86 12.71
C ILE A 4 10.85 -10.79 13.60
N SER A 5 11.13 -9.52 13.35
CA SER A 5 10.44 -8.39 13.94
C SER A 5 9.31 -7.92 13.02
N ALA A 6 8.12 -7.71 13.56
CA ALA A 6 7.08 -6.98 12.85
C ALA A 6 7.24 -5.47 13.09
N ALA A 7 7.18 -4.68 12.02
CA ALA A 7 7.26 -3.22 12.05
C ALA A 7 6.03 -2.62 11.36
N ILE A 8 5.13 -2.04 12.14
CA ILE A 8 3.87 -1.47 11.69
C ILE A 8 3.95 0.05 11.80
N ILE A 9 3.52 0.78 10.77
CA ILE A 9 3.27 2.22 10.89
C ILE A 9 1.77 2.47 10.97
N THR A 10 1.35 3.44 11.77
CA THR A 10 -0.09 3.69 12.00
C THR A 10 -0.44 5.16 12.29
N PHE A 11 -1.68 5.51 11.97
CA PHE A 11 -2.34 6.77 12.32
C PHE A 11 -3.87 6.58 12.21
N ASN A 12 -4.58 6.62 13.34
CA ASN A 12 -6.03 6.46 13.44
C ASN A 12 -6.58 5.21 12.72
N GLU A 13 -6.11 4.03 13.12
CA GLU A 13 -6.45 2.73 12.54
C GLU A 13 -7.12 1.78 13.55
N GLU A 14 -7.94 2.29 14.47
CA GLU A 14 -8.63 1.46 15.48
C GLU A 14 -9.44 0.31 14.87
N LYS A 15 -9.96 0.51 13.64
CA LYS A 15 -10.73 -0.49 12.88
C LYS A 15 -9.88 -1.66 12.35
N ASN A 16 -8.58 -1.48 12.21
CA ASN A 16 -7.68 -2.39 11.50
C ASN A 16 -6.51 -2.90 12.33
N ILE A 17 -6.00 -2.09 13.26
CA ILE A 17 -4.75 -2.36 13.97
C ILE A 17 -4.79 -3.71 14.71
N GLU A 18 -5.93 -4.07 15.29
CA GLU A 18 -6.11 -5.37 15.93
C GLU A 18 -5.91 -6.53 14.93
N ARG A 19 -6.52 -6.43 13.75
CA ARG A 19 -6.41 -7.44 12.70
C ARG A 19 -4.98 -7.54 12.16
N CYS A 20 -4.34 -6.39 11.97
CA CYS A 20 -2.95 -6.30 11.52
C CYS A 20 -2.03 -7.04 12.51
N ILE A 21 -2.06 -6.65 13.79
CA ILE A 21 -1.21 -7.24 14.85
C ILE A 21 -1.50 -8.73 15.00
N LYS A 22 -2.77 -9.15 15.13
CA LYS A 22 -3.15 -10.56 15.24
C LYS A 22 -2.67 -11.41 14.06
N SER A 23 -2.56 -10.82 12.87
CA SER A 23 -2.03 -11.53 11.69
C SER A 23 -0.52 -11.80 11.76
N LEU A 24 0.21 -11.04 12.58
CA LEU A 24 1.67 -11.09 12.69
C LEU A 24 2.17 -11.91 13.88
N VAL A 25 1.37 -12.04 14.95
CA VAL A 25 1.75 -12.72 16.20
C VAL A 25 2.40 -14.10 15.99
N GLU A 26 1.88 -14.92 15.08
CA GLU A 26 2.41 -16.27 14.85
C GLU A 26 3.75 -16.28 14.07
N VAL A 27 3.99 -15.27 13.25
CA VAL A 27 5.16 -15.23 12.34
C VAL A 27 6.32 -14.42 12.91
N SER A 28 6.05 -13.45 13.78
CA SER A 28 7.04 -12.54 14.37
C SER A 28 7.31 -12.83 15.84
N ASP A 29 8.56 -12.59 16.26
CA ASP A 29 9.05 -12.74 17.63
C ASP A 29 8.92 -11.45 18.45
N GLU A 30 8.67 -10.32 17.80
CA GLU A 30 8.29 -9.04 18.41
C GLU A 30 7.41 -8.23 17.46
N VAL A 31 6.58 -7.35 18.01
CA VAL A 31 5.73 -6.43 17.23
C VAL A 31 6.02 -5.00 17.67
N ILE A 32 6.53 -4.19 16.74
CA ILE A 32 6.78 -2.76 16.91
C ILE A 32 5.71 -2.00 16.14
N VAL A 33 5.03 -1.09 16.82
CA VAL A 33 4.03 -0.19 16.22
C VAL A 33 4.56 1.24 16.35
N VAL A 34 4.79 1.91 15.22
CA VAL A 34 5.16 3.31 15.20
C VAL A 34 3.93 4.16 14.89
N ASP A 35 3.46 4.86 15.90
CA ASP A 35 2.29 5.72 15.86
C ASP A 35 2.66 7.16 15.49
N SER A 36 1.84 7.79 14.65
CA SER A 36 2.02 9.15 14.14
C SER A 36 1.19 10.21 14.89
N GLY A 37 0.73 9.92 16.11
CA GLY A 37 -0.13 10.79 16.92
C GLY A 37 -1.60 10.45 16.76
N SER A 38 -1.96 9.16 16.82
CA SER A 38 -3.36 8.74 16.80
C SER A 38 -4.14 9.32 17.99
N THR A 39 -5.39 9.69 17.73
CA THR A 39 -6.31 10.27 18.70
C THR A 39 -7.49 9.35 19.01
N ASP A 40 -7.59 8.23 18.31
CA ASP A 40 -8.58 7.19 18.48
C ASP A 40 -8.03 6.04 19.37
N SER A 41 -8.75 4.91 19.46
CA SER A 41 -8.31 3.78 20.30
C SER A 41 -7.13 2.97 19.73
N THR A 42 -6.48 3.41 18.65
CA THR A 42 -5.38 2.67 17.99
C THR A 42 -4.26 2.26 18.96
N ILE A 43 -3.79 3.22 19.76
CA ILE A 43 -2.66 3.02 20.70
C ILE A 43 -3.07 2.04 21.80
N GLU A 44 -4.27 2.21 22.35
CA GLU A 44 -4.81 1.34 23.40
C GLU A 44 -4.90 -0.11 22.92
N ILE A 45 -5.50 -0.32 21.74
CA ILE A 45 -5.66 -1.64 21.14
C ILE A 45 -4.30 -2.30 20.90
N ALA A 46 -3.33 -1.55 20.36
CA ALA A 46 -1.99 -2.08 20.09
C ALA A 46 -1.26 -2.51 21.38
N ASN A 47 -1.33 -1.69 22.43
CA ASN A 47 -0.74 -2.02 23.74
C ASN A 47 -1.41 -3.26 24.37
N ASN A 48 -2.74 -3.36 24.31
CA ASN A 48 -3.49 -4.50 24.85
C ASN A 48 -3.14 -5.83 24.16
N LEU A 49 -2.66 -5.78 22.92
CA LEU A 49 -2.17 -6.95 22.17
C LEU A 49 -0.68 -7.25 22.39
N GLY A 50 -0.02 -6.52 23.29
CA GLY A 50 1.39 -6.71 23.63
C GLY A 50 2.38 -6.13 22.62
N ALA A 51 1.94 -5.27 21.71
CA ALA A 51 2.84 -4.57 20.80
C ALA A 51 3.60 -3.45 21.53
N LYS A 52 4.87 -3.23 21.16
CA LYS A 52 5.64 -2.07 21.63
C LYS A 52 5.27 -0.86 20.78
N VAL A 53 4.46 0.04 21.35
CA VAL A 53 4.05 1.27 20.67
C VAL A 53 5.09 2.38 20.89
N ILE A 54 5.51 3.04 19.81
CA ILE A 54 6.50 4.12 19.80
C ILE A 54 5.90 5.29 19.03
N PHE A 55 5.92 6.47 19.64
CA PHE A 55 5.54 7.69 18.94
C PHE A 55 6.67 8.17 18.02
N ASN A 56 6.33 8.54 16.78
CA ASN A 56 7.20 9.30 15.90
C ASN A 56 6.39 10.25 15.04
N LYS A 57 6.77 11.54 15.02
CA LYS A 57 6.10 12.55 14.21
C LYS A 57 6.11 12.15 12.73
N PHE A 58 4.96 12.27 12.06
CA PHE A 58 4.84 11.91 10.66
C PHE A 58 5.55 12.92 9.74
N GLU A 59 6.66 12.48 9.15
CA GLU A 59 7.38 13.24 8.11
C GLU A 59 7.12 12.71 6.70
N GLY A 60 6.52 11.51 6.60
CA GLY A 60 6.20 10.82 5.36
C GLY A 60 6.26 9.30 5.53
N HIS A 61 5.61 8.56 4.62
CA HIS A 61 5.54 7.09 4.71
C HIS A 61 6.93 6.44 4.68
N ILE A 62 7.81 6.92 3.79
CA ILE A 62 9.19 6.41 3.68
C ILE A 62 9.96 6.64 4.98
N GLN A 63 9.89 7.85 5.53
CA GLN A 63 10.56 8.24 6.77
C GLN A 63 10.05 7.40 7.95
N GLN A 64 8.73 7.26 8.08
CA GLN A 64 8.09 6.50 9.15
C GLN A 64 8.49 5.02 9.10
N LYS A 65 8.50 4.41 7.89
CA LYS A 65 8.87 3.00 7.70
C LYS A 65 10.35 2.76 7.98
N ASN A 66 11.23 3.67 7.56
CA ASN A 66 12.66 3.59 7.89
C ASN A 66 12.90 3.75 9.40
N PHE A 67 12.21 4.70 10.05
CA PHE A 67 12.27 4.84 11.51
C PHE A 67 11.80 3.55 12.20
N ALA A 68 10.68 2.95 11.77
CA ALA A 68 10.17 1.70 12.33
C ALA A 68 11.21 0.55 12.26
N ILE A 69 11.96 0.42 11.17
CA ILE A 69 13.04 -0.57 11.06
C ILE A 69 14.10 -0.35 12.15
N THR A 70 14.49 0.89 12.45
CA THR A 70 15.51 1.17 13.48
C THR A 70 15.10 0.77 14.88
N GLN A 71 13.80 0.63 15.12
CA GLN A 71 13.24 0.24 16.42
C GLN A 71 13.14 -1.28 16.62
N THR A 72 13.47 -2.06 15.59
CA THR A 72 13.43 -3.53 15.63
C THR A 72 14.74 -4.16 16.11
N SER A 73 14.63 -5.21 16.91
CA SER A 73 15.73 -5.95 17.53
C SER A 73 16.29 -7.04 16.60
N ASN A 74 15.45 -7.72 15.81
CA ASN A 74 15.88 -8.89 15.03
C ASN A 74 16.39 -8.55 13.62
N ASP A 75 17.19 -9.44 13.04
CA ASP A 75 17.80 -9.26 11.71
C ASP A 75 16.79 -9.24 10.55
N TRP A 76 15.66 -9.92 10.70
CA TRP A 76 14.61 -9.95 9.70
C TRP A 76 13.44 -9.09 10.15
N VAL A 77 12.93 -8.28 9.23
CA VAL A 77 11.79 -7.40 9.47
C VAL A 77 10.69 -7.70 8.49
N ILE A 78 9.49 -7.98 9.01
CA ILE A 78 8.26 -7.90 8.23
C ILE A 78 7.62 -6.55 8.51
N SER A 79 7.39 -5.75 7.47
CA SER A 79 6.83 -4.41 7.61
C SER A 79 5.50 -4.30 6.90
N LEU A 80 4.46 -3.90 7.63
CA LEU A 80 3.09 -3.73 7.12
C LEU A 80 2.57 -2.32 7.46
N ASP A 81 1.63 -1.84 6.66
CA ASP A 81 0.78 -0.71 7.05
C ASP A 81 -0.34 -1.22 7.98
N ALA A 82 -0.87 -0.40 8.89
CA ALA A 82 -1.86 -0.85 9.87
C ALA A 82 -3.21 -1.28 9.27
N ASP A 83 -3.50 -0.90 8.03
CA ASP A 83 -4.65 -1.34 7.22
C ASP A 83 -4.36 -2.63 6.40
N GLU A 84 -3.17 -3.23 6.58
CA GLU A 84 -2.74 -4.49 5.96
C GLU A 84 -2.74 -5.65 6.98
N ALA A 85 -3.02 -6.88 6.52
CA ALA A 85 -2.93 -8.09 7.33
C ALA A 85 -2.49 -9.30 6.49
N LEU A 86 -1.85 -10.29 7.09
CA LEU A 86 -1.43 -11.52 6.39
C LEU A 86 -2.62 -12.48 6.20
N SER A 87 -2.80 -13.00 4.99
CA SER A 87 -3.70 -14.15 4.76
C SER A 87 -3.14 -15.42 5.41
N ASN A 88 -4.00 -16.39 5.73
CA ASN A 88 -3.55 -17.65 6.34
C ASN A 88 -2.56 -18.41 5.44
N GLU A 89 -2.74 -18.37 4.11
CA GLU A 89 -1.79 -18.96 3.17
C GLU A 89 -0.42 -18.26 3.23
N LEU A 90 -0.41 -16.93 3.37
CA LEU A 90 0.82 -16.16 3.50
C LEU A 90 1.51 -16.44 4.84
N LYS A 91 0.75 -16.53 5.93
CA LYS A 91 1.30 -16.94 7.24
C LYS A 91 1.98 -18.30 7.15
N SER A 92 1.30 -19.31 6.61
CA SER A 92 1.86 -20.65 6.42
C SER A 92 3.11 -20.64 5.55
N SER A 93 3.11 -19.83 4.48
CA SER A 93 4.28 -19.68 3.61
C SER A 93 5.46 -19.03 4.32
N ILE A 94 5.21 -18.00 5.14
CA ILE A 94 6.24 -17.32 5.94
C ILE A 94 6.79 -18.27 7.01
N LEU A 95 5.94 -19.01 7.74
CA LEU A 95 6.37 -19.98 8.75
C LEU A 95 7.25 -21.06 8.15
N LYS A 96 6.86 -21.60 6.99
CA LYS A 96 7.69 -22.57 6.26
C LYS A 96 9.03 -21.97 5.83
N SER A 97 9.03 -20.75 5.31
CA SER A 97 10.28 -20.06 4.95
C SER A 97 11.13 -19.69 6.17
N LYS A 98 10.52 -19.48 7.34
CA LYS A 98 11.22 -19.17 8.60
C LYS A 98 12.10 -20.32 9.07
N GLU A 99 11.87 -21.57 8.65
CA GLU A 99 12.78 -22.69 8.92
C GLU A 99 14.17 -22.47 8.34
N ASN A 100 14.25 -21.86 7.14
CA ASN A 100 15.49 -21.57 6.45
C ASN A 100 15.33 -20.33 5.55
N LEU A 101 15.40 -19.14 6.16
CA LEU A 101 15.35 -17.88 5.41
C LEU A 101 16.61 -17.75 4.54
N PHE A 102 16.41 -17.49 3.26
CA PHE A 102 17.46 -17.39 2.25
C PHE A 102 17.33 -16.08 1.46
N GLY A 103 18.47 -15.54 1.04
CA GLY A 103 18.55 -14.26 0.34
C GLY A 103 18.32 -13.06 1.25
N ASP A 104 17.98 -11.93 0.64
CA ASP A 104 17.89 -10.63 1.31
C ASP A 104 16.44 -10.12 1.47
N GLY A 105 15.45 -10.76 0.84
CA GLY A 105 14.06 -10.39 1.00
C GLY A 105 13.05 -11.27 0.29
N TYR A 106 11.79 -11.10 0.70
CA TYR A 106 10.62 -11.79 0.20
C TYR A 106 9.54 -10.79 -0.20
N LYS A 107 8.84 -11.12 -1.29
CA LYS A 107 7.76 -10.32 -1.86
C LYS A 107 6.46 -11.09 -1.87
N PHE A 108 5.37 -10.38 -1.65
CA PHE A 108 4.01 -10.91 -1.52
C PHE A 108 3.10 -10.18 -2.48
N ASN A 109 2.00 -10.81 -2.89
CA ASN A 109 0.92 -10.07 -3.51
C ASN A 109 0.14 -9.30 -2.45
N ARG A 110 -0.42 -8.16 -2.85
CA ARG A 110 -1.34 -7.37 -2.05
C ARG A 110 -2.71 -7.42 -2.71
N LEU A 111 -3.69 -7.94 -1.98
CA LEU A 111 -5.07 -8.10 -2.41
C LEU A 111 -5.93 -7.03 -1.71
N THR A 112 -6.51 -6.14 -2.50
CA THR A 112 -7.25 -4.99 -1.97
C THR A 112 -8.72 -5.33 -1.74
N ASN A 113 -9.23 -4.99 -0.56
CA ASN A 113 -10.65 -4.97 -0.24
C ASN A 113 -11.26 -3.62 -0.64
N TYR A 114 -12.32 -3.65 -1.43
CA TYR A 114 -13.09 -2.49 -1.84
C TYR A 114 -14.55 -2.66 -1.45
N CYS A 115 -15.00 -1.91 -0.43
CA CYS A 115 -16.37 -1.93 0.07
C CYS A 115 -16.86 -3.35 0.40
N GLY A 116 -16.00 -4.15 1.06
CA GLY A 116 -16.29 -5.54 1.45
C GLY A 116 -15.94 -6.59 0.40
N LYS A 117 -15.52 -6.21 -0.82
CA LYS A 117 -15.18 -7.15 -1.89
C LYS A 117 -13.69 -7.18 -2.20
N TRP A 118 -13.11 -8.37 -2.26
CA TRP A 118 -11.74 -8.57 -2.74
C TRP A 118 -11.65 -8.40 -4.25
N ILE A 119 -10.76 -7.53 -4.73
CA ILE A 119 -10.63 -7.15 -6.13
C ILE A 119 -9.44 -7.87 -6.77
N LYS A 120 -9.71 -8.75 -7.74
CA LYS A 120 -8.69 -9.54 -8.42
C LYS A 120 -8.36 -9.03 -9.82
N HIS A 121 -9.16 -8.11 -10.36
CA HIS A 121 -9.03 -7.59 -11.70
C HIS A 121 -8.91 -6.06 -11.69
N CYS A 122 -9.34 -5.37 -12.75
CA CYS A 122 -9.27 -3.91 -12.88
C CYS A 122 -7.84 -3.33 -12.92
N GLY A 123 -6.83 -4.19 -12.96
CA GLY A 123 -5.42 -3.84 -12.84
C GLY A 123 -4.98 -3.51 -11.41
N TRP A 124 -5.74 -3.94 -10.39
CA TRP A 124 -5.39 -3.81 -8.98
C TRP A 124 -4.61 -5.01 -8.44
N TYR A 125 -4.75 -6.16 -9.09
CA TYR A 125 -4.07 -7.40 -8.74
C TYR A 125 -3.49 -8.07 -10.00
N PRO A 126 -2.34 -8.77 -9.91
CA PRO A 126 -1.45 -8.85 -8.75
C PRO A 126 -0.69 -7.54 -8.52
N ASP A 127 -0.62 -7.08 -7.25
CA ASP A 127 0.23 -5.97 -6.80
C ASP A 127 1.32 -6.51 -5.88
N THR A 128 2.54 -6.66 -6.39
CA THR A 128 3.62 -7.32 -5.64
C THR A 128 4.45 -6.32 -4.83
N LYS A 129 4.66 -6.60 -3.54
CA LYS A 129 5.42 -5.75 -2.60
C LYS A 129 6.50 -6.56 -1.86
N ILE A 130 7.70 -5.99 -1.72
CA ILE A 130 8.72 -6.52 -0.80
C ILE A 130 8.37 -6.05 0.60
N ARG A 131 8.13 -6.99 1.51
CA ARG A 131 7.55 -6.73 2.83
C ARG A 131 8.21 -7.51 3.96
N LEU A 132 8.97 -8.57 3.65
CA LEU A 132 9.86 -9.25 4.58
C LEU A 132 11.29 -9.14 4.04
N PHE A 133 12.22 -8.62 4.82
CA PHE A 133 13.58 -8.33 4.36
C PHE A 133 14.58 -8.39 5.50
N ARG A 134 15.85 -8.54 5.15
CA ARG A 134 16.96 -8.49 6.11
C ARG A 134 17.39 -7.05 6.36
N LYS A 135 17.57 -6.66 7.62
CA LYS A 135 18.07 -5.33 8.01
C LYS A 135 19.42 -5.05 7.35
N GLY A 136 19.61 -3.81 6.91
CA GLY A 136 20.84 -3.36 6.25
C GLY A 136 21.03 -3.88 4.82
N LYS A 137 20.09 -4.65 4.27
CA LYS A 137 20.11 -5.14 2.88
C LYS A 137 19.18 -4.37 1.94
N GLY A 138 18.70 -3.22 2.38
CA GLY A 138 17.82 -2.34 1.61
C GLY A 138 17.36 -1.14 2.41
N THR A 139 16.51 -0.34 1.79
CA THR A 139 15.89 0.84 2.41
C THR A 139 14.52 1.10 1.81
N TRP A 140 13.63 1.75 2.57
CA TRP A 140 12.43 2.32 1.98
C TRP A 140 12.80 3.53 1.13
N GLY A 141 12.30 3.53 -0.11
CA GLY A 141 12.45 4.62 -1.06
C GLY A 141 11.21 4.77 -1.95
N GLY A 142 11.36 5.44 -3.08
CA GLY A 142 10.26 5.76 -3.99
C GLY A 142 9.81 7.22 -3.86
N LYS A 143 8.58 7.51 -4.28
CA LYS A 143 7.98 8.85 -4.21
C LYS A 143 6.75 8.78 -3.35
N ASN A 144 6.71 9.50 -2.22
CA ASN A 144 5.56 9.52 -1.33
C ASN A 144 4.25 9.82 -2.12
N PRO A 145 3.17 9.04 -1.92
CA PRO A 145 3.03 7.86 -1.04
C PRO A 145 3.29 6.50 -1.72
N HIS A 146 3.79 6.47 -2.96
CA HIS A 146 4.21 5.25 -3.65
C HIS A 146 5.58 4.77 -3.15
N ASP A 147 5.65 4.49 -1.86
CA ASP A 147 6.83 3.90 -1.23
C ASP A 147 7.04 2.45 -1.69
N LYS A 148 8.30 2.03 -1.71
CA LYS A 148 8.71 0.66 -1.94
C LYS A 148 10.01 0.37 -1.18
N TYR A 149 10.13 -0.85 -0.68
CA TYR A 149 11.41 -1.32 -0.18
C TYR A 149 12.32 -1.69 -1.35
N ILE A 150 13.54 -1.16 -1.37
CA ILE A 150 14.53 -1.36 -2.41
C ILE A 150 15.66 -2.19 -1.81
N LEU A 151 15.84 -3.43 -2.29
CA LEU A 151 16.97 -4.26 -1.90
C LEU A 151 18.26 -3.70 -2.49
N SER A 152 19.35 -3.79 -1.72
CA SER A 152 20.67 -3.37 -2.17
C SER A 152 21.22 -4.28 -3.26
N ASN A 153 20.94 -5.58 -3.16
CA ASN A 153 21.39 -6.61 -4.11
C ASN A 153 20.31 -7.69 -4.27
N GLY A 154 20.31 -8.33 -5.44
CA GLY A 154 19.48 -9.49 -5.73
C GLY A 154 17.98 -9.18 -5.85
N ASP A 155 17.23 -10.23 -6.11
CA ASP A 155 15.77 -10.20 -6.21
C ASP A 155 15.10 -10.83 -4.99
N ALA A 156 13.94 -10.29 -4.64
CA ALA A 156 13.12 -10.87 -3.59
C ALA A 156 12.39 -12.14 -4.06
N ILE A 157 12.36 -13.15 -3.19
CA ILE A 157 11.69 -14.43 -3.40
C ILE A 157 10.18 -14.25 -3.21
N HIS A 158 9.37 -14.76 -4.13
CA HIS A 158 7.92 -14.64 -4.02
C HIS A 158 7.34 -15.75 -3.13
N LEU A 159 6.61 -15.38 -2.08
CA LEU A 159 5.85 -16.34 -1.27
C LEU A 159 4.39 -16.40 -1.70
N LYS A 160 3.76 -17.57 -1.53
CA LYS A 160 2.33 -17.77 -1.80
C LYS A 160 1.48 -17.09 -0.73
N GLY A 161 0.26 -16.72 -1.11
CA GLY A 161 -0.66 -15.95 -0.28
C GLY A 161 -0.57 -14.44 -0.49
N ASP A 162 -1.36 -13.71 0.28
CA ASP A 162 -1.63 -12.29 0.05
C ASP A 162 -1.51 -11.47 1.34
N ILE A 163 -1.03 -10.25 1.19
CA ILE A 163 -1.34 -9.16 2.10
C ILE A 163 -2.77 -8.71 1.80
N LEU A 164 -3.65 -8.89 2.76
CA LEU A 164 -5.02 -8.38 2.75
C LEU A 164 -5.00 -6.90 3.08
N HIS A 165 -5.35 -6.04 2.12
CA HIS A 165 -5.28 -4.59 2.25
C HIS A 165 -6.68 -3.96 2.31
N TYR A 166 -7.03 -3.33 3.42
CA TYR A 166 -8.37 -2.80 3.70
C TYR A 166 -8.45 -1.29 3.42
N THR A 167 -8.36 -0.91 2.14
CA THR A 167 -8.20 0.49 1.75
C THR A 167 -9.49 1.32 1.80
N PHE A 168 -10.63 0.73 1.42
CA PHE A 168 -11.88 1.48 1.26
C PHE A 168 -13.06 0.71 1.85
N TYR A 169 -13.72 1.30 2.84
CA TYR A 169 -14.98 0.82 3.39
C TYR A 169 -16.16 1.39 2.63
N GLU A 170 -16.02 2.60 2.11
CA GLU A 170 -17.06 3.29 1.37
C GLU A 170 -16.56 3.92 0.06
N VAL A 171 -17.44 3.98 -0.93
CA VAL A 171 -17.13 4.59 -2.24
C VAL A 171 -16.78 6.08 -2.11
N LYS A 172 -17.29 6.78 -1.08
CA LYS A 172 -17.00 8.21 -0.84
C LYS A 172 -15.52 8.43 -0.53
N GLU A 173 -14.88 7.51 0.18
CA GLU A 173 -13.46 7.57 0.54
C GLU A 173 -12.59 7.50 -0.71
N HIS A 174 -12.92 6.58 -1.63
CA HIS A 174 -12.24 6.47 -2.92
C HIS A 174 -12.39 7.72 -3.78
N LYS A 175 -13.58 8.34 -3.80
CA LYS A 175 -13.79 9.61 -4.52
C LYS A 175 -12.98 10.76 -3.93
N ALA A 176 -12.95 10.90 -2.61
CA ALA A 176 -12.14 11.91 -1.93
C ALA A 176 -10.65 11.72 -2.22
N GLN A 177 -10.20 10.46 -2.23
CA GLN A 177 -8.85 10.10 -2.59
C GLN A 177 -8.50 10.47 -4.04
N ILE A 178 -9.39 10.19 -4.99
CA ILE A 178 -9.24 10.59 -6.39
C ILE A 178 -9.07 12.11 -6.52
N GLU A 179 -9.86 12.89 -5.77
CA GLU A 179 -9.79 14.35 -5.82
C GLU A 179 -8.44 14.87 -5.33
N LYS A 180 -7.98 14.38 -4.16
CA LYS A 180 -6.66 14.72 -3.60
C LYS A 180 -5.51 14.35 -4.54
N PHE A 181 -5.47 13.09 -5.01
CA PHE A 181 -4.35 12.62 -5.83
C PHE A 181 -4.36 13.16 -7.26
N SER A 182 -5.52 13.50 -7.82
CA SER A 182 -5.57 14.13 -9.14
C SER A 182 -4.97 15.54 -9.12
N ASN A 183 -5.09 16.29 -8.02
CA ASN A 183 -4.40 17.58 -7.84
C ASN A 183 -2.88 17.40 -7.82
N ILE A 184 -2.37 16.53 -6.95
CA ILE A 184 -0.93 16.25 -6.82
C ILE A 184 -0.35 15.75 -8.15
N ALA A 185 -1.06 14.86 -8.84
CA ALA A 185 -0.61 14.33 -10.12
C ALA A 185 -0.63 15.38 -11.23
N ALA A 186 -1.62 16.28 -11.24
CA ALA A 186 -1.67 17.38 -12.20
C ALA A 186 -0.50 18.35 -11.99
N GLN A 187 -0.24 18.74 -10.75
CA GLN A 187 0.87 19.61 -10.37
C GLN A 187 2.21 19.00 -10.77
N SER A 188 2.43 17.72 -10.44
CA SER A 188 3.65 17.01 -10.82
C SER A 188 3.83 16.90 -12.34
N LEU A 189 2.74 16.77 -13.12
CA LEU A 189 2.83 16.77 -14.58
C LEU A 189 3.14 18.17 -15.14
N PHE A 190 2.61 19.21 -14.50
CA PHE A 190 2.86 20.60 -14.86
C PHE A 190 4.34 20.97 -14.65
N GLU A 191 4.90 20.62 -13.48
CA GLU A 191 6.34 20.79 -13.17
C GLU A 191 7.25 20.03 -14.14
N LEU A 192 6.79 18.90 -14.68
CA LEU A 192 7.48 18.11 -15.71
C LEU A 192 7.24 18.63 -17.14
N ASN A 193 6.67 19.83 -17.29
CA ASN A 193 6.35 20.47 -18.56
C ASN A 193 5.50 19.59 -19.51
N LYS A 194 4.66 18.69 -18.97
CA LYS A 194 3.78 17.83 -19.78
C LYS A 194 2.59 18.63 -20.29
N LYS A 195 2.27 18.50 -21.58
CA LYS A 195 1.13 19.18 -22.22
C LYS A 195 -0.18 18.40 -22.08
N SER A 196 -1.29 19.13 -21.96
CA SER A 196 -2.66 18.59 -21.96
C SER A 196 -3.49 19.24 -23.06
N SER A 197 -4.49 18.52 -23.55
CA SER A 197 -5.49 19.02 -24.51
C SER A 197 -6.80 18.26 -24.33
N TRP A 198 -7.91 18.80 -24.82
CA TRP A 198 -9.22 18.10 -24.77
C TRP A 198 -9.19 16.75 -25.49
N SER A 199 -8.53 16.66 -26.65
CA SER A 199 -8.36 15.39 -27.37
C SER A 199 -7.56 14.37 -26.56
N LEU A 200 -6.46 14.80 -25.94
CA LEU A 200 -5.64 13.93 -25.08
C LEU A 200 -6.44 13.44 -23.86
N ILE A 201 -7.22 14.32 -23.23
CA ILE A 201 -8.07 13.98 -22.07
C ILE A 201 -9.04 12.87 -22.45
N ILE A 202 -9.77 13.01 -23.57
CA ILE A 202 -10.76 12.03 -24.02
C ILE A 202 -10.07 10.70 -24.32
N VAL A 203 -9.01 10.70 -25.12
CA VAL A 203 -8.27 9.49 -25.51
C VAL A 203 -7.73 8.76 -24.27
N LYS A 204 -7.06 9.46 -23.35
CA LYS A 204 -6.51 8.85 -22.13
C LYS A 204 -7.59 8.30 -21.21
N THR A 205 -8.73 8.97 -21.10
CA THR A 205 -9.84 8.57 -20.23
C THR A 205 -10.54 7.32 -20.78
N VAL A 206 -10.90 7.33 -22.07
CA VAL A 206 -11.56 6.19 -22.73
C VAL A 206 -10.64 4.99 -22.75
N PHE A 207 -9.37 5.17 -23.14
CA PHE A 207 -8.39 4.10 -23.12
C PHE A 207 -8.19 3.52 -21.71
N LYS A 208 -8.17 4.36 -20.66
CA LYS A 208 -8.06 3.88 -19.27
C LYS A 208 -9.23 2.97 -18.90
N PHE A 209 -10.46 3.33 -19.26
CA PHE A 209 -11.62 2.49 -19.02
C PHE A 209 -11.53 1.17 -19.80
N ILE A 210 -11.29 1.22 -21.11
CA ILE A 210 -11.20 0.02 -21.97
C ILE A 210 -10.13 -0.93 -21.45
N ARG A 211 -8.94 -0.39 -21.16
CA ARG A 211 -7.83 -1.18 -20.65
C ARG A 211 -8.16 -1.83 -19.32
N ASN A 212 -8.74 -1.10 -18.36
CA ASN A 212 -9.00 -1.66 -17.04
C ASN A 212 -10.21 -2.63 -17.04
N TYR A 213 -11.26 -2.33 -17.80
CA TYR A 213 -12.48 -3.13 -17.82
C TYR A 213 -12.36 -4.37 -18.71
N PHE A 214 -11.86 -4.22 -19.95
CA PHE A 214 -11.74 -5.34 -20.88
C PHE A 214 -10.37 -6.02 -20.82
N LEU A 215 -9.27 -5.27 -20.96
CA LEU A 215 -7.92 -5.87 -21.04
C LEU A 215 -7.40 -6.39 -19.70
N LYS A 216 -7.84 -5.77 -18.59
CA LYS A 216 -7.55 -6.22 -17.22
C LYS A 216 -8.75 -6.91 -16.60
N LEU A 217 -9.68 -7.39 -17.43
CA LEU A 217 -10.80 -8.27 -17.05
C LEU A 217 -11.64 -7.72 -15.87
N GLY A 218 -11.74 -6.40 -15.73
CA GLY A 218 -12.51 -5.77 -14.65
C GLY A 218 -13.97 -6.20 -14.61
N PHE A 219 -14.55 -6.63 -15.74
CA PHE A 219 -15.90 -7.21 -15.77
C PHE A 219 -16.03 -8.50 -14.93
N MET A 220 -14.94 -9.24 -14.68
CA MET A 220 -14.95 -10.43 -13.82
C MET A 220 -15.18 -10.08 -12.34
N ASP A 221 -14.92 -8.83 -11.94
CA ASP A 221 -15.28 -8.33 -10.60
C ASP A 221 -16.72 -7.78 -10.56
N GLY A 222 -17.54 -8.04 -11.59
CA GLY A 222 -18.96 -7.68 -11.66
C GLY A 222 -19.21 -6.17 -11.60
N ILE A 223 -20.30 -5.78 -10.91
CA ILE A 223 -20.69 -4.36 -10.78
C ILE A 223 -19.61 -3.53 -10.07
N THR A 224 -18.93 -4.11 -9.06
CA THR A 224 -17.82 -3.47 -8.36
C THR A 224 -16.68 -3.15 -9.32
N GLY A 225 -16.32 -4.10 -10.19
CA GLY A 225 -15.28 -3.90 -11.20
C GLY A 225 -15.62 -2.81 -12.20
N PHE A 226 -16.87 -2.75 -12.65
CA PHE A 226 -17.36 -1.64 -13.48
C PHE A 226 -17.20 -0.28 -12.78
N HIS A 227 -17.62 -0.18 -11.51
CA HIS A 227 -17.47 1.05 -10.72
C HIS A 227 -16.01 1.48 -10.54
N ILE A 228 -15.12 0.54 -10.20
CA ILE A 228 -13.68 0.80 -10.06
C ILE A 228 -13.09 1.29 -11.37
N CYS A 229 -13.43 0.66 -12.50
CA CYS A 229 -12.94 1.05 -13.81
C CYS A 229 -13.44 2.45 -14.20
N ARG A 230 -14.71 2.78 -13.91
CA ARG A 230 -15.28 4.11 -14.14
C ARG A 230 -14.58 5.19 -13.31
N LEU A 231 -14.36 4.92 -12.02
CA LEU A 231 -13.66 5.84 -11.11
C LEU A 231 -12.19 6.02 -11.51
N SER A 232 -11.52 4.94 -11.95
CA SER A 232 -10.14 5.00 -12.47
C SER A 232 -10.02 5.86 -13.73
N ALA A 233 -11.01 5.78 -14.62
CA ALA A 233 -11.10 6.64 -15.80
C ALA A 233 -11.38 8.09 -15.40
N HIS A 234 -12.31 8.33 -14.47
CA HIS A 234 -12.59 9.65 -13.94
C HIS A 234 -11.37 10.31 -13.26
N ALA A 235 -10.58 9.55 -12.50
CA ALA A 235 -9.32 10.04 -11.94
C ALA A 235 -8.32 10.49 -13.02
N THR A 236 -8.28 9.75 -14.14
CA THR A 236 -7.45 10.10 -15.29
C THR A 236 -7.94 11.39 -15.96
N TYR A 237 -9.26 11.52 -16.14
CA TYR A 237 -9.90 12.75 -16.62
C TYR A 237 -9.51 13.94 -15.74
N LEU A 238 -9.76 13.85 -14.43
CA LEU A 238 -9.50 14.96 -13.49
C LEU A 238 -8.03 15.39 -13.52
N ARG A 239 -7.10 14.44 -13.51
CA ARG A 239 -5.66 14.74 -13.58
C ARG A 239 -5.29 15.58 -14.81
N TYR A 240 -5.76 15.17 -16.00
CA TYR A 240 -5.41 15.88 -17.24
C TYR A 240 -6.21 17.17 -17.43
N TYR A 241 -7.44 17.22 -16.92
CA TYR A 241 -8.26 18.44 -16.91
C TYR A 241 -7.65 19.52 -16.00
N LYS A 242 -7.20 19.14 -14.81
CA LYS A 242 -6.50 20.04 -13.88
C LYS A 242 -5.17 20.51 -14.45
N LEU A 243 -4.41 19.63 -15.12
CA LEU A 243 -3.21 20.02 -15.86
C LEU A 243 -3.51 21.06 -16.95
N LEU A 244 -4.59 20.87 -17.71
CA LEU A 244 -5.03 21.84 -18.73
C LEU A 244 -5.38 23.20 -18.12
N LYS A 245 -6.03 23.22 -16.95
CA LYS A 245 -6.32 24.45 -16.21
C LYS A 245 -5.06 25.17 -15.74
N LEU A 246 -4.09 24.44 -15.18
CA LEU A 246 -2.80 25.01 -14.76
C LEU A 246 -2.07 25.67 -15.93
N GLN A 247 -2.15 25.07 -17.11
CA GLN A 247 -1.52 25.62 -18.33
C GLN A 247 -2.16 26.93 -18.76
N LYS A 248 -3.49 27.00 -18.79
CA LYS A 248 -4.23 28.20 -19.18
C LYS A 248 -4.18 29.34 -18.16
N GLY A 249 -3.89 29.03 -16.90
CA GLY A 249 -3.68 30.05 -15.86
C GLY A 249 -2.27 30.63 -15.83
N HIS A 250 -1.35 30.07 -16.63
CA HIS A 250 0.05 30.50 -16.77
C HIS A 250 0.37 31.06 -18.17
N GLU A 251 -0.59 31.03 -19.09
CA GLU A 251 -0.58 31.72 -20.40
C GLU A 251 -1.18 33.12 -20.25
#